data_AF-A0A2R6RVC9-F1
#
_entry.id   AF-A0A2R6RVC9-F1
#
_cell.length_a   1.000
_cell.length_b   1.000
_cell.length_c   1.000
_cell.angle_alpha   90.00
_cell.angle_beta   90.00
_cell.angle_gamma   90.00
#
_symmetry.space_group_name_H-M   'P 1'
#
loop_
_entity.id
_entity.type
_entity.pdbx_description
1 polymer ?
#
loop_
_entity_poly.entity_id
_entity_poly.type
_entity_poly.pdbx_seq_one_letter_code
_entity_poly.pdbx_strand_id
1 'polypeptide(L)'
;MFNIFVKDPNDPTHQGKTYVWQNSWDLSTGTIGVMVMVHGDNQGLVLPPRVASIQVVIISCGITAKTTDEGRKTIDHKCEELAKGWR
;
A
#
# COMPACT_ATOMS: atom_id res chain seq x y z
N MET A 1 -34.06 15.85 -4.62
CA MET A 1 -32.71 15.38 -4.26
C MET A 1 -31.77 16.56 -4.38
N PHE A 2 -31.49 17.18 -3.22
CA PHE A 2 -30.64 18.34 -2.94
C PHE A 2 -30.67 19.55 -3.91
N ASN A 3 -31.52 20.54 -3.59
CA ASN A 3 -31.53 21.88 -4.22
C ASN A 3 -30.27 22.68 -3.83
N ILE A 4 -29.09 22.23 -4.27
CA ILE A 4 -27.82 22.87 -3.96
C ILE A 4 -27.58 23.95 -5.00
N PHE A 5 -27.87 25.19 -4.60
CA PHE A 5 -27.67 26.39 -5.41
C PHE A 5 -26.86 27.40 -4.62
N VAL A 6 -26.07 28.19 -5.34
CA VAL A 6 -25.35 29.35 -4.85
C VAL A 6 -26.00 30.61 -5.42
N LYS A 7 -25.96 31.72 -4.68
CA LYS A 7 -26.31 33.03 -5.21
C LYS A 7 -25.02 33.75 -5.59
N ASP A 8 -24.80 33.98 -6.87
CA ASP A 8 -23.71 34.80 -7.36
C ASP A 8 -24.22 36.24 -7.62
N PRO A 9 -23.73 37.27 -6.89
CA PRO A 9 -24.10 38.67 -7.13
C PRO A 9 -23.72 39.19 -8.52
N ASN A 10 -22.78 38.53 -9.20
CA ASN A 10 -22.28 38.89 -10.52
C ASN A 10 -22.76 37.92 -11.62
N ASP A 11 -23.78 37.11 -11.36
CA ASP A 11 -24.30 36.14 -12.33
C ASP A 11 -24.75 36.83 -13.63
N PRO A 12 -24.10 36.57 -14.78
CA PRO A 12 -24.46 37.20 -16.05
C PRO A 12 -25.88 36.82 -16.50
N THR A 13 -26.45 35.72 -15.98
CA THR A 13 -27.80 35.26 -16.33
C THR A 13 -28.91 35.89 -15.49
N HIS A 14 -28.59 36.61 -14.41
CA HIS A 14 -29.54 37.27 -13.49
C HIS A 14 -30.63 36.34 -12.90
N GLN A 15 -30.42 35.02 -12.88
CA GLN A 15 -31.44 34.05 -12.43
C GLN A 15 -31.51 33.91 -10.89
N GLY A 16 -30.53 34.47 -10.16
CA GLY A 16 -30.53 34.59 -8.71
C GLY A 16 -30.31 33.28 -7.93
N LYS A 17 -30.26 32.13 -8.62
CA LYS A 17 -29.87 30.82 -8.11
C LYS A 17 -29.09 30.06 -9.19
N THR A 18 -27.82 29.79 -8.93
CA THR A 18 -26.95 29.03 -9.82
C THR A 18 -26.73 27.64 -9.23
N TYR A 19 -27.07 26.58 -9.97
CA TYR A 19 -26.83 25.21 -9.52
C TYR A 19 -25.34 24.86 -9.58
N VAL A 20 -24.86 24.15 -8.57
CA VAL A 20 -23.44 23.77 -8.49
C VAL A 20 -23.13 22.57 -9.39
N TRP A 21 -21.91 22.57 -9.93
CA TRP A 21 -21.37 21.41 -10.65
C TRP A 21 -20.80 20.42 -9.63
N GLN A 22 -21.28 19.18 -9.66
CA GLN A 22 -20.87 18.14 -8.72
C GLN A 22 -20.18 17.01 -9.45
N ASN A 23 -19.04 16.57 -8.91
CA ASN A 23 -18.35 15.35 -9.32
C ASN A 23 -18.32 14.39 -8.12
N SER A 24 -18.42 13.10 -8.40
CA SER A 24 -18.26 12.04 -7.40
C SER A 24 -17.27 11.00 -7.91
N TRP A 25 -16.45 10.46 -7.03
CA TRP A 25 -15.50 9.39 -7.32
C TRP A 25 -15.50 8.40 -6.15
N ASP A 26 -15.24 7.13 -6.44
CA ASP A 26 -15.19 6.06 -5.45
C ASP A 26 -14.00 5.13 -5.73
N LEU A 27 -13.45 4.57 -4.66
CA LEU A 27 -12.34 3.61 -4.68
C LEU A 27 -12.51 2.64 -3.51
N SER A 28 -12.47 1.36 -3.81
CA SER A 28 -12.68 0.30 -2.82
C SER A 28 -11.52 -0.69 -2.76
N THR A 29 -11.63 -1.65 -1.84
CA THR A 29 -10.71 -2.79 -1.71
C THR A 29 -10.74 -3.72 -2.93
N GLY A 30 -11.65 -3.54 -3.88
CA GLY A 30 -11.61 -4.23 -5.18
C GLY A 30 -10.28 -4.01 -5.93
N THR A 31 -9.61 -2.89 -5.68
CA THR A 31 -8.26 -2.60 -6.19
C THR A 31 -7.21 -3.62 -5.76
N ILE A 32 -7.33 -4.18 -4.55
CA ILE A 32 -6.44 -5.25 -4.07
C ILE A 32 -6.66 -6.51 -4.89
N GLY A 33 -7.92 -6.85 -5.20
CA GLY A 33 -8.25 -7.98 -6.07
C GLY A 33 -7.63 -7.85 -7.46
N VAL A 34 -7.71 -6.66 -8.06
CA VAL A 34 -7.05 -6.37 -9.35
C VAL A 34 -5.53 -6.54 -9.27
N MET A 35 -4.89 -6.02 -8.22
CA MET A 35 -3.46 -6.19 -8.01
C MET A 35 -3.06 -7.68 -7.92
N VAL A 36 -3.81 -8.49 -7.19
CA VAL A 36 -3.57 -9.94 -7.06
C VAL A 36 -3.72 -10.63 -8.42
N MET A 37 -4.76 -10.32 -9.18
CA MET A 37 -5.01 -10.93 -10.50
C MET A 37 -3.96 -10.55 -11.54
N VAL A 38 -3.48 -9.30 -11.52
CA VAL A 38 -2.54 -8.79 -12.52
C VAL A 38 -1.11 -9.23 -12.24
N HIS A 39 -0.69 -9.22 -10.97
CA HIS A 39 0.70 -9.49 -10.61
C HIS A 39 0.94 -10.93 -10.12
N GLY A 40 -0.08 -11.64 -9.66
CA GLY A 40 0.04 -13.01 -9.17
C GLY A 40 0.53 -13.98 -10.24
N ASP A 41 1.30 -14.99 -9.82
CA ASP A 41 1.89 -16.00 -10.68
C ASP A 41 1.68 -17.42 -10.13
N ASN A 42 2.31 -18.43 -10.76
CA ASN A 42 2.22 -19.82 -10.33
C ASN A 42 2.94 -20.11 -8.99
N GLN A 43 3.77 -19.19 -8.49
CA GLN A 43 4.43 -19.26 -7.18
C GLN A 43 3.61 -18.54 -6.10
N GLY A 44 2.65 -17.70 -6.48
CA GLY A 44 1.63 -17.14 -5.61
C GLY A 44 1.52 -15.62 -5.72
N LEU A 45 1.51 -14.95 -4.57
CA LEU A 45 1.28 -13.51 -4.47
C LEU A 45 2.55 -12.73 -4.81
N VAL A 46 2.42 -11.80 -5.77
CA VAL A 46 3.47 -10.82 -6.08
C VAL A 46 2.97 -9.43 -5.69
N LEU A 47 3.61 -8.84 -4.69
CA LEU A 47 3.26 -7.50 -4.20
C LEU A 47 4.19 -6.45 -4.84
N PRO A 48 3.65 -5.40 -5.48
CA PRO A 48 4.45 -4.27 -5.91
C PRO A 48 5.19 -3.64 -4.71
N PRO A 49 6.49 -3.28 -4.82
CA PRO A 49 7.27 -2.79 -3.69
C PRO A 49 6.67 -1.59 -2.96
N ARG A 50 5.90 -0.74 -3.66
CA ARG A 50 5.27 0.46 -3.08
C ARG A 50 4.12 0.16 -2.11
N VAL A 51 3.53 -1.04 -2.18
CA VAL A 51 2.37 -1.43 -1.35
C VAL A 51 2.66 -2.67 -0.50
N ALA A 52 3.82 -3.31 -0.67
CA ALA A 52 4.24 -4.43 0.15
C ALA A 52 4.56 -3.97 1.59
N SER A 53 3.81 -4.46 2.58
CA SER A 53 4.08 -4.17 4.01
C SER A 53 5.46 -4.63 4.46
N ILE A 54 5.96 -5.72 3.86
CA ILE A 54 7.31 -6.23 4.04
C ILE A 54 7.94 -6.28 2.65
N GLN A 55 8.92 -5.42 2.42
CA GLN A 55 9.63 -5.35 1.13
C GLN A 55 10.81 -6.33 1.07
N VAL A 56 11.47 -6.55 2.22
CA VAL A 56 12.67 -7.39 2.34
C VAL A 56 12.55 -8.27 3.57
N VAL A 57 12.84 -9.56 3.40
CA VAL A 57 12.90 -10.55 4.47
C VAL A 57 14.33 -11.07 4.55
N ILE A 58 14.94 -10.98 5.73
CA ILE A 58 16.27 -11.53 5.99
C ILE A 58 16.10 -12.96 6.51
N ILE A 59 16.69 -13.94 5.81
CA ILE A 59 16.62 -15.36 6.15
C ILE A 59 18.02 -15.83 6.51
N SER A 60 18.20 -16.38 7.72
CA SER A 60 19.45 -17.02 8.10
C SER A 60 19.60 -18.36 7.37
N CYS A 61 20.70 -18.53 6.64
CA CYS A 61 21.00 -19.75 5.89
C CYS A 61 22.12 -20.55 6.54
N GLY A 62 22.16 -21.87 6.31
CA GLY A 62 23.29 -22.73 6.74
C GLY A 62 23.27 -23.16 8.21
N ILE A 63 22.18 -22.90 8.94
CA ILE A 63 21.97 -23.47 10.29
C ILE A 63 21.60 -24.94 10.13
N THR A 64 22.46 -25.84 10.60
CA THR A 64 22.25 -27.29 10.55
C THR A 64 22.34 -27.89 11.95
N ALA A 65 22.01 -29.17 12.11
CA ALA A 65 22.14 -29.89 13.39
C ALA A 65 23.57 -29.93 13.95
N LYS A 66 24.58 -29.58 13.14
CA LYS A 66 26.00 -29.53 13.54
C LYS A 66 26.48 -28.13 13.90
N THR A 67 25.65 -27.11 13.68
CA THR A 67 25.99 -25.72 14.00
C THR A 67 25.99 -25.55 15.51
N THR A 68 27.09 -25.03 16.08
CA THR A 68 27.14 -24.77 17.53
C THR A 68 26.17 -23.66 17.90
N ASP A 69 25.71 -23.66 19.16
CA ASP A 69 24.79 -22.63 19.66
C ASP A 69 25.39 -21.22 19.60
N GLU A 70 26.72 -21.08 19.76
CA GLU A 70 27.39 -19.80 19.59
C GLU A 70 27.39 -19.34 18.12
N GLY A 71 27.61 -20.26 17.19
CA GLY A 71 27.56 -19.98 15.76
C GLY A 71 26.16 -19.51 15.34
N ARG A 72 25.12 -20.17 15.86
CA ARG A 72 23.73 -19.78 15.60
C ARG A 72 23.41 -18.38 16.12
N LYS A 73 23.74 -18.10 17.39
CA LYS A 73 23.53 -16.78 18.00
C LYS A 73 24.27 -15.67 17.24
N THR A 74 25.47 -15.95 16.74
CA THR A 74 26.25 -14.97 15.96
C THR A 74 25.56 -14.62 14.64
N ILE A 75 24.99 -15.61 13.95
CA ILE A 75 24.26 -15.41 12.70
C ILE A 75 22.99 -14.60 12.97
N ASP A 76 22.20 -14.99 13.98
CA ASP A 76 20.95 -14.32 14.33
C ASP A 76 21.22 -12.85 14.74
N HIS A 77 22.26 -12.60 15.52
CA HIS A 77 22.69 -11.24 15.90
C HIS A 77 23.03 -10.38 14.67
N LYS A 78 23.81 -10.91 13.72
CA LYS A 78 24.14 -10.17 12.49
C LYS A 78 22.91 -9.90 11.63
N CYS A 79 21.98 -10.87 11.55
CA CYS A 79 20.72 -10.68 10.83
C CYS A 79 19.88 -9.57 11.48
N GLU A 80 19.83 -9.49 12.80
CA GLU A 80 19.15 -8.39 13.52
C GLU A 80 19.83 -7.04 13.30
N GLU A 81 21.17 -6.99 13.32
CA GLU A 81 21.92 -5.77 13.01
C GLU A 81 21.61 -5.26 11.59
N LEU A 82 21.61 -6.15 10.60
CA LEU A 82 21.25 -5.80 9.22
C LEU A 82 19.79 -5.35 9.10
N ALA A 83 18.87 -6.03 9.81
CA ALA A 83 17.46 -5.65 9.83
C ALA A 83 17.26 -4.23 10.41
N LYS A 84 18.01 -3.86 11.45
CA LYS A 84 17.97 -2.52 12.05
C LYS A 84 18.56 -1.45 11.13
N GLY A 85 19.61 -1.79 10.38
CA GLY A 85 20.28 -0.87 9.45
C GLY A 85 19.53 -0.62 8.12
N TRP A 86 18.54 -1.45 7.78
CA TRP A 86 17.74 -1.34 6.55
C TRP A 86 16.64 -0.25 6.61
N ARG A 87 16.73 0.68 7.56
CA ARG A 87 15.72 1.72 7.76
C ARG A 87 16.16 3.08 7.22
#